data_AF-A0A8I2A4G9-F1
#
_entry.id   AF-A0A8I2A4G9-F1
#
_cell.length_a   1.000
_cell.length_b   1.000
_cell.length_c   1.000
_cell.angle_alpha   90.00
_cell.angle_beta   90.00
_cell.angle_gamma   90.00
#
_symmetry.space_group_name_H-M   'P 1'
#
loop_
_entity.id
_entity.type
_entity.pdbx_description
1 polymer ?
#
loop_
_entity_poly.entity_id
_entity_poly.type
_entity_poly.pdbx_seq_one_letter_code
_entity_poly.pdbx_strand_id
1 'polypeptide(L)'
;MDEKLIVIAIESYAKAVVLQSYLEANGIECFLRNENILQGAVSEGVKVQIRESDAEKALRLLSEQKFSEEAKKREKPLRKILVPVDFSEPSQNAARFAVMLAEKYNAEIKLLHVFNSPVVDMIPFADVSGIQIDFDINFNLLYKAAKEKLIKFHADLVEFARQMGFNSVSIGYTLQEGYAAYGIVEVSKRYKPGIIVMGTKGEGFKSTELVGSVASEVSEETKVPLLAIPEKAVLKGVDEVKNVLYATNLDESDFGSIRKLIRILSPFNFNLHCVNMTNRPDNVEIKALMSSLKNYLYQVNPELSVEYSIVECKDMVKSFIDYIYDKKINLVALTSVKRSLIYKLFNPSLSKKMLYQSNVPVLLFQA
;
A
#
# COMPACT_ATOMS: atom_id res chain seq x y z
N MET A 1 19.28 -29.77 34.29
CA MET A 1 18.95 -28.36 34.05
C MET A 1 17.69 -28.39 33.21
N ASP A 2 16.58 -27.87 33.72
CA ASP A 2 15.37 -27.77 32.90
C ASP A 2 15.65 -26.81 31.74
N GLU A 3 15.40 -27.27 30.51
CA GLU A 3 15.53 -26.44 29.32
C GLU A 3 14.57 -25.25 29.40
N LYS A 4 15.09 -24.08 29.04
CA LYS A 4 14.34 -22.83 29.07
C LYS A 4 13.23 -22.87 28.01
N LEU A 5 12.01 -22.53 28.42
CA LEU A 5 10.88 -22.36 27.52
C LEU A 5 10.79 -20.91 27.02
N ILE A 6 10.51 -20.73 25.73
CA ILE A 6 10.28 -19.44 25.09
C ILE A 6 8.86 -19.36 24.54
N VAL A 7 8.30 -18.16 24.44
CA VAL A 7 6.98 -17.92 23.83
C VAL A 7 7.16 -17.65 22.35
N ILE A 8 6.45 -18.39 21.50
CA ILE A 8 6.50 -18.23 20.04
C ILE A 8 5.25 -17.57 19.44
N ALA A 9 4.12 -17.64 20.14
CA ALA A 9 2.87 -17.00 19.72
C ALA A 9 1.94 -16.74 20.92
N ILE A 10 1.05 -15.77 20.76
CA ILE A 10 -0.07 -15.51 21.69
C ILE A 10 -1.34 -15.52 20.85
N GLU A 11 -2.19 -16.52 21.04
CA GLU A 11 -3.32 -16.81 20.16
C GLU A 11 -4.60 -17.08 20.95
N SER A 12 -5.77 -17.02 20.29
CA SER A 12 -7.00 -17.54 20.88
C SER A 12 -6.86 -19.04 21.20
N TYR A 13 -7.54 -19.56 22.23
CA TYR A 13 -7.42 -20.97 22.63
C TYR A 13 -7.58 -21.96 21.46
N ALA A 14 -8.59 -21.77 20.60
CA ALA A 14 -8.80 -22.63 19.44
C ALA A 14 -7.60 -22.62 18.47
N LYS A 15 -7.02 -21.45 18.19
CA LYS A 15 -5.83 -21.32 17.34
C LYS A 15 -4.57 -21.88 18.02
N ALA A 16 -4.43 -21.71 19.33
CA ALA A 16 -3.30 -22.21 20.10
C ALA A 16 -3.26 -23.75 20.08
N VAL A 17 -4.40 -24.43 20.19
CA VAL A 17 -4.52 -25.90 20.08
C VAL A 17 -4.14 -26.39 18.68
N VAL A 18 -4.58 -25.68 17.63
CA VAL A 18 -4.21 -26.01 16.24
C VAL A 18 -2.70 -25.83 16.03
N LEU A 19 -2.13 -24.74 16.53
CA LEU A 19 -0.70 -24.45 16.43
C LEU A 19 0.15 -25.49 17.18
N GLN A 20 -0.26 -25.86 18.39
CA GLN A 20 0.35 -26.93 19.16
C GLN A 20 0.35 -28.25 18.37
N SER A 21 -0.81 -28.66 17.85
CA SER A 21 -0.94 -29.91 17.09
C SER A 21 -0.03 -29.92 15.85
N TYR A 22 0.11 -28.79 15.16
CA TYR A 22 0.98 -28.66 14.00
C TYR A 22 2.47 -28.77 14.37
N LEU A 23 2.91 -28.09 15.43
CA LEU A 23 4.30 -28.14 15.89
C LEU A 23 4.67 -29.54 16.41
N GLU A 24 3.79 -30.16 17.18
CA GLU A 24 3.97 -31.52 17.70
C GLU A 24 4.05 -32.56 16.58
N ALA A 25 3.19 -32.44 15.55
CA ALA A 25 3.25 -33.30 14.36
C ALA A 25 4.57 -33.18 13.58
N ASN A 26 5.27 -32.06 13.73
CA ASN A 26 6.59 -31.83 13.12
C ASN A 26 7.75 -32.05 14.12
N GLY A 27 7.48 -32.69 15.26
CA GLY A 27 8.47 -33.07 16.25
C GLY A 27 9.04 -31.88 17.02
N ILE A 28 8.17 -30.95 17.43
CA ILE A 28 8.48 -29.88 18.38
C ILE A 28 7.47 -29.96 19.52
N GLU A 29 7.95 -30.22 20.74
CA GLU A 29 7.11 -30.29 21.93
C GLU A 29 6.63 -28.88 22.31
N CYS A 30 5.33 -28.74 22.55
CA CYS A 30 4.69 -27.44 22.73
C CYS A 30 3.84 -27.42 24.01
N PHE A 31 3.90 -26.29 24.73
CA PHE A 31 3.24 -26.09 26.02
C PHE A 31 2.33 -24.87 25.95
N LEU A 32 1.06 -25.05 26.30
CA LEU A 32 0.09 -23.96 26.34
C LEU A 32 -0.02 -23.38 27.75
N ARG A 33 0.12 -22.06 27.88
CA ARG A 33 -0.05 -21.34 29.15
C ARG A 33 -1.06 -20.22 29.00
N ASN A 34 -2.10 -20.26 29.83
CA ASN A 34 -3.14 -19.23 29.87
C ASN A 34 -2.75 -18.16 30.91
N GLU A 35 -2.91 -16.88 30.58
CA GLU A 35 -2.82 -15.80 31.57
C GLU A 35 -4.25 -15.39 31.98
N ASN A 36 -4.54 -15.49 33.28
CA ASN A 36 -5.78 -15.10 33.97
C ASN A 36 -7.07 -15.91 33.70
N ILE A 37 -7.39 -16.80 34.65
CA ILE A 37 -8.74 -17.39 34.84
C ILE A 37 -9.53 -16.64 35.94
N LEU A 38 -8.95 -15.63 36.57
CA LEU A 38 -9.61 -14.90 37.66
C LEU A 38 -10.17 -13.56 37.15
N GLN A 39 -11.51 -13.48 37.18
CA GLN A 39 -12.39 -12.33 36.89
C GLN A 39 -12.71 -12.04 35.41
N GLY A 40 -13.72 -12.73 34.88
CA GLY A 40 -14.88 -12.13 34.21
C GLY A 40 -14.72 -11.16 33.03
N ALA A 41 -13.54 -10.96 32.47
CA ALA A 41 -13.30 -10.06 31.35
C ALA A 41 -12.31 -10.69 30.35
N VAL A 42 -12.74 -10.74 29.07
CA VAL A 42 -11.98 -10.95 27.82
C VAL A 42 -10.66 -11.73 27.95
N SER A 43 -10.64 -13.00 27.49
CA SER A 43 -9.42 -13.83 27.55
C SER A 43 -8.23 -13.15 26.86
N GLU A 44 -7.23 -12.75 27.64
CA GLU A 44 -5.89 -12.49 27.13
C GLU A 44 -5.33 -13.80 26.57
N GLY A 45 -4.74 -13.75 25.37
CA GLY A 45 -4.47 -14.93 24.56
C GLY A 45 -3.61 -16.01 25.23
N VAL A 46 -3.75 -17.23 24.74
CA VAL A 46 -2.97 -18.40 25.18
C VAL A 46 -1.56 -18.28 24.63
N LYS A 47 -0.56 -18.32 25.52
CA LYS A 47 0.86 -18.37 25.17
C LYS A 47 1.21 -19.77 24.70
N VAL A 48 1.76 -19.86 23.51
CA VAL A 48 2.30 -21.09 22.92
C VAL A 48 3.79 -21.08 23.17
N GLN A 49 4.28 -22.05 23.96
CA GLN A 49 5.67 -22.13 24.40
C GLN A 49 6.36 -23.38 23.88
N ILE A 50 7.64 -23.28 23.55
CA ILE A 50 8.49 -24.39 23.11
C ILE A 50 9.83 -24.34 23.84
N ARG A 51 10.62 -25.40 23.75
CA ARG A 51 12.01 -25.41 24.21
C ARG A 51 12.85 -24.44 23.36
N GLU A 52 13.76 -23.69 23.99
CA GLU A 52 14.64 -22.74 23.30
C GLU A 52 15.50 -23.41 22.22
N SER A 53 15.86 -24.68 22.41
CA SER A 53 16.59 -25.51 21.45
C SER A 53 15.82 -25.78 20.14
N ASP A 54 14.48 -25.75 20.17
CA ASP A 54 13.62 -25.95 19.01
C ASP A 54 13.25 -24.64 18.28
N ALA A 55 13.72 -23.50 18.76
CA ALA A 55 13.32 -22.18 18.28
C ALA A 55 13.50 -21.99 16.76
N GLU A 56 14.66 -22.36 16.23
CA GLU A 56 14.99 -22.21 14.81
C GLU A 56 14.06 -23.06 13.92
N LYS A 57 13.84 -24.32 14.33
CA LYS A 57 12.97 -25.26 13.61
C LYS A 57 11.51 -24.81 13.67
N ALA A 58 11.04 -24.33 14.83
CA ALA A 58 9.69 -23.82 14.99
C ALA A 58 9.45 -22.58 14.13
N LEU A 59 10.36 -21.60 14.16
CA LEU A 59 10.26 -20.40 13.34
C LEU A 59 10.19 -20.74 11.84
N ARG A 60 10.99 -21.70 11.39
CA ARG A 60 10.94 -22.19 10.01
C ARG A 60 9.57 -22.81 9.68
N LEU A 61 9.07 -23.73 10.49
CA LEU A 61 7.78 -24.40 10.25
C LEU A 61 6.58 -23.44 10.29
N LEU A 62 6.60 -22.48 11.20
CA LEU A 62 5.57 -21.44 11.33
C LEU A 62 5.55 -20.53 10.11
N SER A 63 6.74 -20.16 9.62
CA SER A 63 6.86 -19.42 8.37
C SER A 63 6.28 -20.24 7.21
N GLU A 64 6.66 -21.51 7.06
CA GLU A 64 6.15 -22.46 6.04
C GLU A 64 4.62 -22.65 6.08
N GLN A 65 4.02 -22.75 7.27
CA GLN A 65 2.57 -22.88 7.42
C GLN A 65 1.82 -21.61 7.01
N LYS A 66 2.26 -20.45 7.51
CA LYS A 66 1.71 -19.15 7.10
C LYS A 66 1.89 -18.95 5.59
N PHE A 67 3.04 -19.34 5.02
CA PHE A 67 3.29 -19.30 3.58
C PHE A 67 2.27 -20.16 2.80
N SER A 68 1.93 -21.36 3.28
CA SER A 68 0.93 -22.23 2.65
C SER A 68 -0.48 -21.64 2.70
N GLU A 69 -0.87 -21.02 3.81
CA GLU A 69 -2.17 -20.36 3.93
C GLU A 69 -2.29 -19.11 3.05
N GLU A 70 -1.23 -18.30 2.99
CA GLU A 70 -1.19 -17.13 2.12
C GLU A 70 -1.18 -17.53 0.66
N ALA A 71 -0.34 -18.48 0.23
CA ALA A 71 -0.30 -18.98 -1.14
C ALA A 71 -1.68 -19.48 -1.63
N LYS A 72 -2.48 -20.09 -0.74
CA LYS A 72 -3.82 -20.58 -1.05
C LYS A 72 -4.90 -19.49 -1.19
N LYS A 73 -4.70 -18.26 -0.70
CA LYS A 73 -5.64 -17.15 -0.96
C LYS A 73 -5.65 -16.81 -2.45
N ARG A 74 -6.75 -17.11 -3.16
CA ARG A 74 -6.99 -16.63 -4.52
C ARG A 74 -7.31 -15.13 -4.47
N GLU A 75 -6.36 -14.29 -4.85
CA GLU A 75 -6.60 -12.85 -4.92
C GLU A 75 -7.37 -12.46 -6.19
N LYS A 76 -8.32 -11.51 -6.08
CA LYS A 76 -9.19 -11.11 -7.19
C LYS A 76 -8.42 -10.30 -8.25
N PRO A 77 -8.57 -10.58 -9.56
CA PRO A 77 -7.90 -9.84 -10.63
C PRO A 77 -8.17 -8.33 -10.57
N LEU A 78 -7.22 -7.53 -11.06
CA LEU A 78 -7.31 -6.07 -11.11
C LEU A 78 -8.39 -5.64 -12.12
N ARG A 79 -9.66 -5.61 -11.69
CA ARG A 79 -10.81 -5.30 -12.56
C ARG A 79 -11.34 -3.88 -12.40
N LYS A 80 -10.92 -3.18 -11.34
CA LYS A 80 -11.47 -1.90 -10.93
C LYS A 80 -10.37 -0.98 -10.45
N ILE A 81 -10.30 0.22 -11.01
CA ILE A 81 -9.33 1.26 -10.66
C ILE A 81 -10.11 2.47 -10.15
N LEU A 82 -9.81 2.92 -8.94
CA LEU A 82 -10.34 4.17 -8.40
C LEU A 82 -9.32 5.28 -8.63
N VAL A 83 -9.76 6.40 -9.20
CA VAL A 83 -8.90 7.53 -9.54
C VAL A 83 -9.44 8.80 -8.89
N PRO A 84 -8.96 9.15 -7.69
CA PRO A 84 -9.21 10.45 -7.08
C PRO A 84 -8.64 11.59 -7.93
N VAL A 85 -9.43 12.63 -8.17
CA VAL A 85 -9.05 13.80 -8.97
C VAL A 85 -9.39 15.11 -8.27
N ASP A 86 -8.54 16.10 -8.47
CA ASP A 86 -8.71 17.48 -7.99
C ASP A 86 -8.51 18.50 -9.11
N PHE A 87 -8.51 18.03 -10.37
CA PHE A 87 -8.34 18.83 -11.59
C PHE A 87 -6.97 19.46 -11.78
N SER A 88 -6.00 19.14 -10.92
CA SER A 88 -4.60 19.53 -11.08
C SER A 88 -3.89 18.70 -12.17
N GLU A 89 -2.78 19.21 -12.71
CA GLU A 89 -1.94 18.45 -13.67
C GLU A 89 -1.49 17.08 -13.13
N PRO A 90 -1.01 16.93 -11.87
CA PRO A 90 -0.71 15.62 -11.29
C PRO A 90 -1.91 14.66 -11.31
N SER A 91 -3.13 15.13 -11.02
CA SER A 91 -4.33 14.29 -11.09
C SER A 91 -4.68 13.88 -12.53
N GLN A 92 -4.43 14.76 -13.51
CA GLN A 92 -4.58 14.43 -14.92
C GLN A 92 -3.56 13.37 -15.38
N ASN A 93 -2.30 13.50 -14.96
CA ASN A 93 -1.26 12.51 -15.24
C ASN A 93 -1.62 11.15 -14.62
N ALA A 94 -2.10 11.14 -13.38
CA ALA A 94 -2.58 9.93 -12.71
C ALA A 94 -3.75 9.27 -13.45
N ALA A 95 -4.73 10.06 -13.92
CA ALA A 95 -5.87 9.56 -14.67
C ALA A 95 -5.46 8.98 -16.03
N ARG A 96 -4.56 9.64 -16.76
CA ARG A 96 -4.02 9.11 -18.03
C ARG A 96 -3.26 7.81 -17.81
N PHE A 97 -2.47 7.72 -16.74
CA PHE A 97 -1.81 6.47 -16.37
C PHE A 97 -2.80 5.36 -16.04
N ALA A 98 -3.87 5.68 -15.31
CA ALA A 98 -4.93 4.73 -15.01
C ALA A 98 -5.62 4.20 -16.28
N VAL A 99 -5.81 5.01 -17.32
CA VAL A 99 -6.32 4.57 -18.64
C VAL A 99 -5.39 3.54 -19.29
N MET A 100 -4.09 3.80 -19.32
CA MET A 100 -3.11 2.86 -19.88
C MET A 100 -3.09 1.55 -19.10
N LEU A 101 -3.20 1.62 -17.77
CA LEU A 101 -3.30 0.45 -16.91
C LEU A 101 -4.60 -0.32 -17.16
N ALA A 102 -5.73 0.40 -17.26
CA ALA A 102 -7.04 -0.19 -17.46
C ALA A 102 -7.14 -0.99 -18.75
N GLU A 103 -6.56 -0.49 -19.84
CA GLU A 103 -6.51 -1.20 -21.11
C GLU A 103 -5.78 -2.55 -20.97
N LYS A 104 -4.59 -2.54 -20.36
CA LYS A 104 -3.78 -3.76 -20.17
C LYS A 104 -4.50 -4.82 -19.33
N TYR A 105 -5.33 -4.38 -18.39
CA TYR A 105 -6.04 -5.24 -17.44
C TYR A 105 -7.49 -5.54 -17.80
N ASN A 106 -8.01 -4.93 -18.88
CA ASN A 106 -9.45 -4.88 -19.16
C ASN A 106 -10.25 -4.47 -17.91
N ALA A 107 -9.81 -3.40 -17.25
CA ALA A 107 -10.38 -2.90 -16.01
C ALA A 107 -11.30 -1.70 -16.27
N GLU A 108 -12.27 -1.49 -15.38
CA GLU A 108 -13.05 -0.25 -15.36
C GLU A 108 -12.37 0.81 -14.47
N ILE A 109 -12.50 2.07 -14.86
CA ILE A 109 -12.06 3.24 -14.11
C ILE A 109 -13.27 3.90 -13.47
N LYS A 110 -13.12 4.30 -12.21
CA LYS A 110 -14.03 5.25 -11.56
C LYS A 110 -13.24 6.49 -11.13
N LEU A 111 -13.50 7.60 -11.81
CA LEU A 111 -13.08 8.92 -11.36
C LEU A 111 -13.85 9.30 -10.09
N LEU A 112 -13.16 9.85 -9.11
CA LEU A 112 -13.75 10.35 -7.88
C LEU A 112 -13.26 11.77 -7.63
N HIS A 113 -14.17 12.72 -7.59
CA HIS A 113 -13.86 14.02 -7.00
C HIS A 113 -14.54 14.11 -5.64
N VAL A 114 -13.78 14.52 -4.63
CA VAL A 114 -14.32 14.83 -3.31
C VAL A 114 -14.30 16.34 -3.15
N PHE A 115 -15.47 16.96 -3.07
CA PHE A 115 -15.58 18.40 -2.88
C PHE A 115 -15.85 18.72 -1.41
N ASN A 116 -15.15 19.74 -0.90
CA ASN A 116 -15.30 20.15 0.48
C ASN A 116 -16.53 21.06 0.63
N SER A 117 -17.38 20.74 1.60
CA SER A 117 -18.48 21.57 2.04
C SER A 117 -18.10 22.13 3.40
N PRO A 118 -17.86 23.46 3.55
CA PRO A 118 -17.27 24.08 4.74
C PRO A 118 -18.10 23.99 6.03
N VAL A 119 -19.16 23.18 6.05
CA VAL A 119 -20.21 23.18 7.09
C VAL A 119 -19.84 22.35 8.32
N VAL A 120 -18.91 21.40 8.22
CA VAL A 120 -18.71 20.41 9.30
C VAL A 120 -17.89 20.97 10.49
N ASP A 121 -17.10 22.03 10.31
CA ASP A 121 -16.15 22.48 11.34
C ASP A 121 -16.58 23.72 12.16
N MET A 122 -17.66 24.44 11.81
CA MET A 122 -17.90 25.79 12.36
C MET A 122 -19.37 26.24 12.55
N ILE A 123 -20.24 25.51 13.27
CA ILE A 123 -21.53 26.12 13.67
C ILE A 123 -21.87 25.89 15.16
N PRO A 124 -21.75 26.92 16.02
CA PRO A 124 -22.45 27.00 17.30
C PRO A 124 -23.96 27.19 17.06
N PHE A 125 -24.77 26.49 17.85
CA PHE A 125 -26.24 26.30 17.75
C PHE A 125 -27.13 27.56 17.94
N ALA A 126 -26.77 28.75 17.44
CA ALA A 126 -27.46 29.99 17.84
C ALA A 126 -28.44 30.60 16.81
N ASP A 127 -28.36 30.33 15.50
CA ASP A 127 -29.30 30.92 14.52
C ASP A 127 -29.52 30.01 13.30
N VAL A 128 -30.56 29.19 13.29
CA VAL A 128 -30.64 28.03 12.36
C VAL A 128 -31.36 28.35 11.04
N SER A 129 -32.26 29.33 11.01
CA SER A 129 -33.24 29.49 9.92
C SER A 129 -32.77 30.35 8.73
N GLY A 130 -32.11 31.49 8.99
CA GLY A 130 -31.54 32.36 7.94
C GLY A 130 -30.24 31.81 7.35
N ILE A 131 -29.50 31.10 8.20
CA ILE A 131 -28.31 30.31 7.87
C ILE A 131 -28.69 29.23 6.84
N GLN A 132 -29.68 28.38 7.09
CA GLN A 132 -30.04 27.24 6.21
C GLN A 132 -30.23 27.58 4.72
N ILE A 133 -30.86 28.72 4.39
CA ILE A 133 -31.12 29.10 2.99
C ILE A 133 -29.83 29.50 2.26
N ASP A 134 -28.96 30.28 2.92
CA ASP A 134 -27.64 30.63 2.36
C ASP A 134 -26.72 29.39 2.28
N PHE A 135 -26.86 28.41 3.18
CA PHE A 135 -26.14 27.14 3.11
C PHE A 135 -26.57 26.28 1.92
N ASP A 136 -27.88 26.10 1.70
CA ASP A 136 -28.38 25.30 0.58
C ASP A 136 -28.00 25.91 -0.78
N ILE A 137 -28.03 27.25 -0.89
CA ILE A 137 -27.61 27.94 -2.12
C ILE A 137 -26.10 27.77 -2.35
N ASN A 138 -25.26 27.99 -1.33
CA ASN A 138 -23.80 27.82 -1.43
C ASN A 138 -23.41 26.37 -1.72
N PHE A 139 -24.06 25.40 -1.08
CA PHE A 139 -23.84 23.98 -1.35
C PHE A 139 -24.21 23.61 -2.79
N ASN A 140 -25.39 24.01 -3.27
CA ASN A 140 -25.81 23.71 -4.63
C ASN A 140 -24.89 24.34 -5.68
N LEU A 141 -24.38 25.56 -5.42
CA LEU A 141 -23.39 26.21 -6.28
C LEU A 141 -22.06 25.44 -6.31
N LEU A 142 -21.53 25.06 -5.14
CA LEU A 142 -20.30 24.27 -5.02
C LEU A 142 -20.44 22.90 -5.70
N TYR A 143 -21.53 22.19 -5.41
CA TYR A 143 -21.85 20.89 -6.02
C TYR A 143 -21.93 21.00 -7.55
N LYS A 144 -22.65 22.01 -8.06
CA LYS A 144 -22.80 22.20 -9.51
C LYS A 144 -21.47 22.53 -10.18
N ALA A 145 -20.67 23.44 -9.60
CA ALA A 145 -19.36 23.79 -10.11
C ALA A 145 -18.39 22.58 -10.10
N ALA A 146 -18.36 21.81 -9.01
CA ALA A 146 -17.54 20.61 -8.89
C ALA A 146 -17.97 19.53 -9.89
N LYS A 147 -19.28 19.36 -10.09
CA LYS A 147 -19.85 18.42 -11.07
C LYS A 147 -19.52 18.82 -12.51
N GLU A 148 -19.62 20.10 -12.86
CA GLU A 148 -19.26 20.60 -14.18
C GLU A 148 -17.78 20.36 -14.49
N LYS A 149 -16.88 20.67 -13.54
CA LYS A 149 -15.45 20.36 -13.66
C LYS A 149 -15.19 18.86 -13.84
N LEU A 150 -15.87 18.02 -13.06
CA LEU A 150 -15.73 16.57 -13.16
C LEU A 150 -16.23 16.00 -14.50
N ILE A 151 -17.36 16.50 -15.01
CA ILE A 151 -17.87 16.10 -16.33
C ILE A 151 -16.88 16.48 -17.43
N LYS A 152 -16.33 17.69 -17.38
CA LYS A 152 -15.31 18.12 -18.34
C LYS A 152 -14.06 17.24 -18.27
N PHE A 153 -13.53 17.02 -17.06
CA PHE A 153 -12.36 16.16 -16.86
C PHE A 153 -12.60 14.73 -17.36
N HIS A 154 -13.79 14.18 -17.10
CA HIS A 154 -14.20 12.87 -17.61
C HIS A 154 -14.22 12.84 -19.14
N ALA A 155 -14.83 13.83 -19.79
CA ALA A 155 -14.88 13.93 -21.25
C ALA A 155 -13.48 14.01 -21.86
N ASP A 156 -12.60 14.85 -21.29
CA ASP A 156 -11.21 14.99 -21.73
C ASP A 156 -10.43 13.65 -21.61
N LEU A 157 -10.69 12.89 -20.54
CA LEU A 157 -10.05 11.58 -20.34
C LEU A 157 -10.59 10.50 -21.29
N VAL A 158 -11.89 10.50 -21.58
CA VAL A 158 -12.51 9.62 -22.58
C VAL A 158 -11.94 9.92 -23.97
N GLU A 159 -11.80 11.19 -24.31
CA GLU A 159 -11.20 11.60 -25.58
C GLU A 159 -9.73 11.17 -25.67
N PHE A 160 -8.95 11.32 -24.58
CA PHE A 160 -7.59 10.79 -24.51
C PHE A 160 -7.54 9.27 -24.74
N ALA A 161 -8.42 8.50 -24.07
CA ALA A 161 -8.49 7.05 -24.27
C ALA A 161 -8.79 6.68 -25.72
N ARG A 162 -9.73 7.40 -26.37
CA ARG A 162 -10.08 7.24 -27.78
C ARG A 162 -8.90 7.53 -28.71
N GLN A 163 -8.15 8.61 -28.46
CA GLN A 163 -6.96 8.99 -29.24
C GLN A 163 -5.85 7.95 -29.15
N MET A 164 -5.74 7.27 -28.00
CA MET A 164 -4.81 6.17 -27.80
C MET A 164 -5.30 4.82 -28.38
N GLY A 165 -6.54 4.76 -28.89
CA GLY A 165 -7.14 3.53 -29.41
C GLY A 165 -7.77 2.62 -28.35
N PHE A 166 -7.86 3.06 -27.09
CA PHE A 166 -8.34 2.27 -25.94
C PHE A 166 -9.87 2.35 -25.78
N ASN A 167 -10.60 1.99 -26.84
CA ASN A 167 -12.05 2.14 -26.91
C ASN A 167 -12.82 1.20 -25.95
N SER A 168 -12.16 0.17 -25.43
CA SER A 168 -12.70 -0.80 -24.46
C SER A 168 -12.74 -0.30 -23.02
N VAL A 169 -11.99 0.76 -22.69
CA VAL A 169 -11.86 1.22 -21.30
C VAL A 169 -13.14 1.92 -20.86
N SER A 170 -13.87 1.29 -19.92
CA SER A 170 -15.03 1.91 -19.27
C SER A 170 -14.58 2.94 -18.23
N ILE A 171 -14.93 4.21 -18.45
CA ILE A 171 -14.62 5.31 -17.54
C ILE A 171 -15.92 5.87 -16.97
N GLY A 172 -16.19 5.57 -15.70
CA GLY A 172 -17.26 6.21 -14.93
C GLY A 172 -16.70 7.32 -14.03
N TYR A 173 -17.58 8.14 -13.47
CA TYR A 173 -17.23 9.15 -12.47
C TYR A 173 -18.24 9.18 -11.33
N THR A 174 -17.81 9.68 -10.17
CA THR A 174 -18.67 9.94 -9.02
C THR A 174 -18.17 11.18 -8.29
N LEU A 175 -19.12 11.96 -7.76
CA LEU A 175 -18.86 13.11 -6.91
C LEU A 175 -19.21 12.72 -5.47
N GLN A 176 -18.36 13.07 -4.52
CA GLN A 176 -18.55 12.78 -3.10
C GLN A 176 -18.37 14.09 -2.32
N GLU A 177 -19.24 14.33 -1.36
CA GLU A 177 -19.06 15.43 -0.41
C GLU A 177 -18.14 14.97 0.74
N GLY A 178 -17.28 15.89 1.19
CA GLY A 178 -16.56 15.77 2.45
C GLY A 178 -15.09 16.11 2.34
N TYR A 179 -14.30 15.63 3.30
CA TYR A 179 -12.86 15.74 3.26
C TYR A 179 -12.24 14.66 2.37
N ALA A 180 -11.28 15.06 1.52
CA ALA A 180 -10.78 14.23 0.43
C ALA A 180 -10.32 12.84 0.85
N ALA A 181 -9.47 12.72 1.89
CA ALA A 181 -8.95 11.41 2.27
C ALA A 181 -10.06 10.48 2.78
N TYR A 182 -10.94 10.98 3.66
CA TYR A 182 -12.08 10.22 4.17
C TYR A 182 -13.02 9.79 3.05
N GLY A 183 -13.38 10.71 2.13
CA GLY A 183 -14.25 10.41 0.99
C GLY A 183 -13.65 9.35 0.06
N ILE A 184 -12.34 9.41 -0.21
CA ILE A 184 -11.62 8.40 -0.99
C ILE A 184 -11.67 7.03 -0.30
N VAL A 185 -11.36 6.98 0.99
CA VAL A 185 -11.38 5.75 1.78
C VAL A 185 -12.79 5.14 1.81
N GLU A 186 -13.82 5.96 2.00
CA GLU A 186 -15.22 5.52 2.06
C GLU A 186 -15.69 4.95 0.72
N VAL A 187 -15.43 5.65 -0.38
CA VAL A 187 -15.73 5.17 -1.73
C VAL A 187 -14.93 3.91 -2.04
N SER A 188 -13.67 3.81 -1.61
CA SER A 188 -12.85 2.61 -1.82
C SER A 188 -13.47 1.37 -1.14
N LYS A 189 -14.03 1.52 0.07
CA LYS A 189 -14.72 0.44 0.80
C LYS A 189 -15.96 -0.06 0.07
N ARG A 190 -16.73 0.85 -0.56
CA ARG A 190 -17.93 0.51 -1.35
C ARG A 190 -17.59 -0.07 -2.71
N TYR A 191 -16.72 0.61 -3.45
CA TYR A 191 -16.37 0.27 -4.83
C TYR A 191 -15.46 -0.96 -4.93
N LYS A 192 -14.65 -1.21 -3.89
CA LYS A 192 -13.68 -2.30 -3.76
C LYS A 192 -12.72 -2.36 -4.97
N PRO A 193 -12.01 -1.26 -5.28
CA PRO A 193 -11.02 -1.25 -6.34
C PRO A 193 -9.86 -2.19 -6.01
N GLY A 194 -9.21 -2.71 -7.05
CA GLY A 194 -7.97 -3.48 -6.90
C GLY A 194 -6.74 -2.61 -6.67
N ILE A 195 -6.82 -1.33 -7.08
CA ILE A 195 -5.79 -0.30 -6.92
C ILE A 195 -6.44 1.09 -6.91
N ILE A 196 -5.86 2.01 -6.15
CA ILE A 196 -6.16 3.44 -6.23
C ILE A 196 -5.00 4.11 -6.97
N VAL A 197 -5.28 4.96 -7.95
CA VAL A 197 -4.24 5.72 -8.69
C VAL A 197 -4.51 7.20 -8.50
N MET A 198 -3.56 7.95 -7.92
CA MET A 198 -3.75 9.38 -7.65
C MET A 198 -2.45 10.17 -7.79
N GLY A 199 -2.56 11.49 -7.99
CA GLY A 199 -1.42 12.40 -8.00
C GLY A 199 -0.81 12.59 -6.60
N THR A 200 0.49 12.89 -6.53
CA THR A 200 1.18 13.20 -5.25
C THR A 200 1.06 14.66 -4.84
N LYS A 201 0.49 15.52 -5.66
CA LYS A 201 0.27 16.94 -5.38
C LYS A 201 -1.11 17.35 -5.85
N GLY A 202 -1.68 18.34 -5.17
CA GLY A 202 -2.97 18.89 -5.53
C GLY A 202 -3.01 20.40 -5.64
N GLU A 203 -4.17 20.92 -6.01
CA GLU A 203 -4.44 22.36 -6.12
C GLU A 203 -4.18 23.07 -4.77
N GLY A 204 -3.34 24.12 -4.76
CA GLY A 204 -3.03 24.92 -3.57
C GLY A 204 -1.76 24.52 -2.77
N PHE A 205 -0.98 23.54 -3.23
CA PHE A 205 0.26 23.12 -2.56
C PHE A 205 1.40 24.16 -2.68
N LYS A 206 2.07 24.46 -1.56
CA LYS A 206 3.37 25.17 -1.56
C LYS A 206 4.48 24.22 -1.98
N SER A 207 5.50 24.72 -2.67
CA SER A 207 6.61 23.94 -3.27
C SER A 207 7.48 23.13 -2.30
N THR A 208 7.25 23.25 -0.98
CA THR A 208 8.04 22.65 0.10
C THR A 208 7.43 21.41 0.74
N GLU A 209 6.18 21.05 0.42
CA GLU A 209 5.53 19.87 1.00
C GLU A 209 5.77 18.62 0.15
N LEU A 210 6.07 17.51 0.83
CA LEU A 210 6.88 16.43 0.29
C LEU A 210 6.06 15.26 -0.31
N VAL A 211 4.82 15.02 0.15
CA VAL A 211 3.79 14.16 -0.48
C VAL A 211 2.45 14.79 -0.09
N GLY A 212 1.51 14.85 -1.04
CA GLY A 212 0.17 15.35 -0.83
C GLY A 212 -0.45 14.73 0.42
N SER A 213 -0.89 15.57 1.35
CA SER A 213 -1.48 15.16 2.64
C SER A 213 -2.54 14.08 2.46
N VAL A 214 -3.38 14.24 1.43
CA VAL A 214 -4.44 13.28 1.05
C VAL A 214 -3.88 11.91 0.67
N ALA A 215 -2.83 11.83 -0.17
CA ALA A 215 -2.27 10.55 -0.60
C ALA A 215 -1.65 9.77 0.58
N SER A 216 -0.96 10.49 1.47
CA SER A 216 -0.43 9.89 2.70
C SER A 216 -1.56 9.34 3.57
N GLU A 217 -2.57 10.14 3.86
CA GLU A 217 -3.68 9.74 4.73
C GLU A 217 -4.50 8.58 4.15
N VAL A 218 -4.77 8.59 2.83
CA VAL A 218 -5.43 7.47 2.15
C VAL A 218 -4.61 6.19 2.29
N SER A 219 -3.29 6.24 2.09
CA SER A 219 -2.41 5.07 2.19
C SER A 219 -2.37 4.46 3.60
N GLU A 220 -2.59 5.26 4.63
CA GLU A 220 -2.60 4.83 6.03
C GLU A 220 -3.92 4.18 6.45
N GLU A 221 -5.01 4.46 5.73
CA GLU A 221 -6.38 4.10 6.11
C GLU A 221 -7.05 3.07 5.18
N THR A 222 -6.41 2.68 4.07
CA THR A 222 -6.94 1.67 3.14
C THR A 222 -5.99 0.50 2.89
N LYS A 223 -6.56 -0.72 2.85
CA LYS A 223 -5.84 -1.95 2.47
C LYS A 223 -5.67 -2.10 0.95
N VAL A 224 -6.29 -1.21 0.17
CA VAL A 224 -6.15 -1.19 -1.29
C VAL A 224 -4.79 -0.57 -1.63
N PRO A 225 -3.98 -1.21 -2.50
CA PRO A 225 -2.72 -0.63 -2.98
C PRO A 225 -2.94 0.77 -3.58
N LEU A 226 -2.06 1.71 -3.24
CA LEU A 226 -2.11 3.09 -3.73
C LEU A 226 -0.93 3.38 -4.64
N LEU A 227 -1.18 3.63 -5.92
CA LEU A 227 -0.20 4.12 -6.87
C LEU A 227 -0.23 5.65 -6.91
N ALA A 228 0.79 6.25 -6.34
CA ALA A 228 1.05 7.68 -6.30
C ALA A 228 1.88 8.09 -7.53
N ILE A 229 1.36 9.03 -8.32
CA ILE A 229 1.99 9.54 -9.55
C ILE A 229 2.56 10.95 -9.30
N PRO A 230 3.88 11.14 -9.33
CA PRO A 230 4.51 12.45 -9.25
C PRO A 230 4.15 13.38 -10.41
N GLU A 231 4.13 14.68 -10.14
CA GLU A 231 3.88 15.74 -11.14
C GLU A 231 4.78 15.60 -12.37
N LYS A 232 6.07 15.34 -12.16
CA LYS A 232 7.09 15.23 -13.22
C LYS A 232 7.34 13.79 -13.67
N ALA A 233 6.53 12.82 -13.25
CA ALA A 233 6.67 11.45 -13.71
C ALA A 233 6.26 11.39 -15.19
N VAL A 234 7.24 11.19 -16.07
CA VAL A 234 7.00 10.98 -17.50
C VAL A 234 6.95 9.47 -17.74
N LEU A 235 5.78 8.88 -17.54
CA LEU A 235 5.50 7.53 -18.03
C LEU A 235 4.75 7.65 -19.34
N LYS A 236 5.40 7.36 -20.46
CA LYS A 236 4.77 7.40 -21.78
C LYS A 236 3.92 6.16 -22.06
N GLY A 237 4.11 5.11 -21.25
CA GLY A 237 3.36 3.87 -21.32
C GLY A 237 3.66 2.98 -20.12
N VAL A 238 2.74 2.07 -19.81
CA VAL A 238 2.98 1.05 -18.78
C VAL A 238 4.12 0.09 -19.14
N ASP A 239 4.46 -0.06 -20.42
CA ASP A 239 5.59 -0.88 -20.89
C ASP A 239 6.98 -0.25 -20.57
N GLU A 240 7.01 1.00 -20.06
CA GLU A 240 8.25 1.62 -19.55
C GLU A 240 8.60 1.17 -18.12
N VAL A 241 7.70 0.44 -17.45
CA VAL A 241 7.96 -0.13 -16.11
C VAL A 241 8.85 -1.36 -16.27
N LYS A 242 10.17 -1.14 -16.34
CA LYS A 242 11.17 -2.21 -16.53
C LYS A 242 11.91 -2.57 -15.26
N ASN A 243 12.41 -1.58 -14.52
CA ASN A 243 13.10 -1.83 -13.25
C ASN A 243 12.22 -1.34 -12.09
N VAL A 244 11.84 -2.27 -11.23
CA VAL A 244 10.92 -2.03 -10.13
C VAL A 244 11.67 -2.24 -8.83
N LEU A 245 11.78 -1.22 -8.00
CA LEU A 245 12.36 -1.36 -6.67
C LEU A 245 11.28 -1.73 -5.67
N TYR A 246 11.46 -2.80 -4.91
CA TYR A 246 10.71 -3.07 -3.69
C TYR A 246 11.62 -2.84 -2.47
N ALA A 247 11.32 -1.81 -1.68
CA ALA A 247 12.05 -1.48 -0.46
C ALA A 247 11.53 -2.38 0.67
N THR A 248 12.32 -3.38 1.05
CA THR A 248 11.92 -4.40 2.02
C THR A 248 12.44 -4.09 3.42
N ASN A 249 11.56 -4.23 4.42
CA ASN A 249 11.91 -4.23 5.83
C ASN A 249 12.38 -5.59 6.32
N LEU A 250 12.21 -6.62 5.48
CA LEU A 250 12.42 -8.02 5.79
C LEU A 250 11.50 -8.50 6.93
N ASP A 251 10.26 -8.02 6.94
CA ASP A 251 9.22 -8.41 7.91
C ASP A 251 8.06 -9.17 7.24
N GLU A 252 7.13 -9.71 8.04
CA GLU A 252 6.02 -10.52 7.55
C GLU A 252 5.11 -9.78 6.54
N SER A 253 5.02 -8.44 6.64
CA SER A 253 4.16 -7.67 5.76
C SER A 253 4.67 -7.61 4.31
N ASP A 254 5.96 -7.85 4.10
CA ASP A 254 6.58 -7.83 2.78
C ASP A 254 6.07 -8.94 1.87
N PHE A 255 5.81 -10.14 2.40
CA PHE A 255 5.37 -11.28 1.59
C PHE A 255 4.03 -10.98 0.89
N GLY A 256 3.04 -10.50 1.65
CA GLY A 256 1.74 -10.13 1.11
C GLY A 256 1.81 -8.98 0.10
N SER A 257 2.66 -7.98 0.36
CA SER A 257 2.83 -6.81 -0.50
C SER A 257 3.56 -7.13 -1.80
N ILE A 258 4.64 -7.91 -1.75
CA ILE A 258 5.39 -8.34 -2.94
C ILE A 258 4.52 -9.22 -3.83
N ARG A 259 3.69 -10.10 -3.26
CA ARG A 259 2.73 -10.87 -4.05
C ARG A 259 1.73 -9.98 -4.79
N LYS A 260 1.17 -8.98 -4.10
CA LYS A 260 0.28 -8.00 -4.73
C LYS A 260 1.00 -7.21 -5.82
N LEU A 261 2.26 -6.81 -5.59
CA LEU A 261 3.11 -6.14 -6.57
C LEU A 261 3.28 -6.99 -7.83
N ILE A 262 3.74 -8.24 -7.69
CA ILE A 262 3.94 -9.15 -8.81
C ILE A 262 2.65 -9.31 -9.61
N ARG A 263 1.50 -9.41 -8.93
CA ARG A 263 0.20 -9.49 -9.60
C ARG A 263 -0.16 -8.20 -10.34
N ILE A 264 0.02 -7.04 -9.71
CA ILE A 264 -0.22 -5.70 -10.29
C ILE A 264 0.74 -5.40 -11.45
N LEU A 265 1.85 -6.12 -11.54
CA LEU A 265 2.81 -5.94 -12.62
C LEU A 265 2.93 -7.15 -13.56
N SER A 266 2.12 -8.19 -13.37
CA SER A 266 2.20 -9.44 -14.12
C SER A 266 2.07 -9.32 -15.65
N PRO A 267 1.33 -8.33 -16.22
CA PRO A 267 1.29 -8.11 -17.67
C PRO A 267 2.53 -7.40 -18.22
N PHE A 268 3.46 -6.98 -17.36
CA PHE A 268 4.68 -6.28 -17.72
C PHE A 268 5.87 -7.22 -17.57
N ASN A 269 6.84 -7.07 -18.47
CA ASN A 269 8.13 -7.72 -18.31
C ASN A 269 9.04 -6.78 -17.50
N PHE A 270 9.20 -7.07 -16.22
CA PHE A 270 9.96 -6.23 -15.30
C PHE A 270 11.00 -7.04 -14.51
N ASN A 271 12.09 -6.37 -14.14
CA ASN A 271 13.09 -6.82 -13.19
C ASN A 271 12.77 -6.24 -11.81
N LEU A 272 12.63 -7.11 -10.82
CA LEU A 272 12.37 -6.71 -9.44
C LEU A 272 13.68 -6.54 -8.68
N HIS A 273 13.88 -5.39 -8.05
CA HIS A 273 14.99 -5.15 -7.12
C HIS A 273 14.44 -5.20 -5.70
N CYS A 274 14.68 -6.28 -4.96
CA CYS A 274 14.36 -6.37 -3.55
C CYS A 274 15.53 -5.80 -2.73
N VAL A 275 15.34 -4.60 -2.19
CA VAL A 275 16.41 -3.82 -1.57
C VAL A 275 16.13 -3.60 -0.09
N ASN A 276 17.03 -4.06 0.76
CA ASN A 276 17.09 -3.67 2.17
C ASN A 276 18.20 -2.64 2.36
N MET A 277 17.90 -1.51 3.00
CA MET A 277 18.89 -0.47 3.32
C MET A 277 19.16 -0.49 4.83
N THR A 278 20.43 -0.67 5.20
CA THR A 278 20.82 -0.86 6.60
C THR A 278 22.20 -0.25 6.87
N ASN A 279 22.47 0.12 8.11
CA ASN A 279 23.81 0.51 8.57
C ASN A 279 24.67 -0.69 8.99
N ARG A 280 24.13 -1.91 8.91
CA ARG A 280 24.80 -3.17 9.28
C ARG A 280 24.64 -4.20 8.16
N PRO A 281 25.22 -3.99 6.98
CA PRO A 281 25.06 -4.88 5.82
C PRO A 281 25.54 -6.31 6.10
N ASP A 282 26.49 -6.48 7.03
CA ASP A 282 27.04 -7.77 7.41
C ASP A 282 26.28 -8.53 8.49
N ASN A 283 25.17 -7.97 8.98
CA ASN A 283 24.36 -8.62 10.00
C ASN A 283 23.80 -9.97 9.50
N VAL A 284 24.04 -11.04 10.27
CA VAL A 284 23.68 -12.42 9.93
C VAL A 284 22.16 -12.61 9.80
N GLU A 285 21.38 -11.97 10.68
CA GLU A 285 19.91 -12.03 10.68
C GLU A 285 19.33 -11.39 9.41
N ILE A 286 19.82 -10.21 9.00
CA ILE A 286 19.41 -9.55 7.75
C ILE A 286 19.70 -10.44 6.54
N LYS A 287 20.89 -11.06 6.49
CA LYS A 287 21.28 -12.00 5.42
C LYS A 287 20.38 -13.24 5.39
N ALA A 288 20.02 -13.77 6.56
CA ALA A 288 19.10 -14.90 6.68
C ALA A 288 17.69 -14.56 6.21
N LEU A 289 17.13 -13.41 6.65
CA LEU A 289 15.81 -12.95 6.22
C LEU A 289 15.76 -12.67 4.71
N MET A 290 16.80 -12.06 4.15
CA MET A 290 16.91 -11.86 2.69
C MET A 290 16.93 -13.20 1.93
N SER A 291 17.60 -14.21 2.49
CA SER A 291 17.61 -15.57 1.93
C SER A 291 16.22 -16.21 1.97
N SER A 292 15.47 -16.01 3.05
CA SER A 292 14.08 -16.45 3.17
C SER A 292 13.18 -15.78 2.13
N LEU A 293 13.32 -14.46 1.94
CA LEU A 293 12.59 -13.73 0.89
C LEU A 293 12.92 -14.26 -0.50
N LYS A 294 14.19 -14.53 -0.78
CA LYS A 294 14.63 -15.13 -2.04
C LYS A 294 13.99 -16.49 -2.30
N ASN A 295 13.99 -17.36 -1.29
CA ASN A 295 13.37 -18.68 -1.39
C ASN A 295 11.86 -18.57 -1.64
N TYR A 296 11.17 -17.65 -0.95
CA TYR A 296 9.76 -17.38 -1.16
C TYR A 296 9.47 -16.94 -2.59
N LEU A 297 10.20 -15.95 -3.11
CA LEU A 297 9.96 -15.43 -4.46
C LEU A 297 10.22 -16.48 -5.54
N TYR A 298 11.24 -17.32 -5.35
CA TYR A 298 11.50 -18.44 -6.24
C TYR A 298 10.33 -19.45 -6.24
N GLN A 299 9.70 -19.71 -5.09
CA GLN A 299 8.52 -20.58 -5.02
C GLN A 299 7.26 -19.94 -5.64
N VAL A 300 7.09 -18.63 -5.47
CA VAL A 300 5.91 -17.90 -5.98
C VAL A 300 5.97 -17.75 -7.49
N ASN A 301 7.12 -17.38 -8.04
CA ASN A 301 7.31 -17.21 -9.47
C ASN A 301 8.78 -17.46 -9.85
N PRO A 302 9.15 -18.71 -10.21
CA PRO A 302 10.52 -19.05 -10.60
C PRO A 302 11.04 -18.29 -11.83
N GLU A 303 10.15 -17.80 -12.68
CA GLU A 303 10.49 -17.07 -13.92
C GLU A 303 10.70 -15.57 -13.68
N LEU A 304 10.36 -15.06 -12.50
CA LEU A 304 10.54 -13.65 -12.17
C LEU A 304 12.02 -13.31 -12.03
N SER A 305 12.49 -12.34 -12.82
CA SER A 305 13.83 -11.77 -12.64
C SER A 305 13.87 -10.93 -11.38
N VAL A 306 14.67 -11.35 -10.39
CA VAL A 306 14.82 -10.65 -9.12
C VAL A 306 16.30 -10.43 -8.76
N GLU A 307 16.68 -9.17 -8.53
CA GLU A 307 17.93 -8.77 -7.91
C GLU A 307 17.70 -8.52 -6.41
N TYR A 308 18.56 -9.10 -5.57
CA TYR A 308 18.50 -8.94 -4.11
C TYR A 308 19.69 -8.09 -3.67
N SER A 309 19.46 -7.05 -2.88
CA SER A 309 20.53 -6.16 -2.43
C SER A 309 20.36 -5.78 -0.95
N ILE A 310 21.44 -5.93 -0.19
CA ILE A 310 21.58 -5.31 1.14
C ILE A 310 22.55 -4.14 0.95
N VAL A 311 22.01 -2.92 1.01
CA VAL A 311 22.78 -1.71 0.72
C VAL A 311 23.17 -1.06 2.04
N GLU A 312 24.47 -0.87 2.23
CA GLU A 312 24.98 -0.07 3.35
C GLU A 312 24.54 1.38 3.18
N CYS A 313 23.79 1.91 4.15
CA CYS A 313 23.34 3.30 4.11
C CYS A 313 23.75 4.06 5.37
N LYS A 314 24.52 5.14 5.18
CA LYS A 314 24.77 6.16 6.22
C LYS A 314 23.77 7.30 6.14
N ASP A 315 23.43 7.70 4.92
CA ASP A 315 22.32 8.60 4.58
C ASP A 315 21.33 7.82 3.72
N MET A 316 20.15 7.54 4.29
CA MET A 316 19.12 6.75 3.63
C MET A 316 18.57 7.44 2.38
N VAL A 317 18.30 8.75 2.41
CA VAL A 317 17.71 9.48 1.27
C VAL A 317 18.65 9.43 0.10
N LYS A 318 19.90 9.81 0.35
CA LYS A 318 20.91 9.86 -0.69
C LYS A 318 21.14 8.46 -1.27
N SER A 319 21.34 7.45 -0.43
CA SER A 319 21.58 6.07 -0.89
C SER A 319 20.42 5.54 -1.74
N PHE A 320 19.19 5.89 -1.38
CA PHE A 320 18.00 5.48 -2.13
C PHE A 320 17.87 6.17 -3.48
N ILE A 321 18.10 7.49 -3.51
CA ILE A 321 18.09 8.26 -4.75
C ILE A 321 19.21 7.79 -5.67
N ASP A 322 20.41 7.60 -5.15
CA ASP A 322 21.57 7.09 -5.88
C ASP A 322 21.26 5.71 -6.48
N TYR A 323 20.63 4.81 -5.71
CA TYR A 323 20.20 3.50 -6.21
C TYR A 323 19.15 3.62 -7.32
N ILE A 324 18.16 4.51 -7.17
CA ILE A 324 17.14 4.75 -8.20
C ILE A 324 17.77 5.19 -9.51
N TYR A 325 18.71 6.13 -9.46
CA TYR A 325 19.39 6.64 -10.66
C TYR A 325 20.32 5.60 -11.28
N ASP A 326 21.15 4.93 -10.48
CA ASP A 326 22.13 3.93 -10.93
C ASP A 326 21.43 2.73 -11.61
N LYS A 327 20.41 2.19 -10.94
CA LYS A 327 19.63 1.04 -11.45
C LYS A 327 18.52 1.42 -12.41
N LYS A 328 18.36 2.72 -12.72
CA LYS A 328 17.32 3.26 -13.62
C LYS A 328 15.93 2.75 -13.25
N ILE A 329 15.59 2.86 -11.96
CA ILE A 329 14.31 2.42 -11.41
C ILE A 329 13.17 3.27 -12.00
N ASN A 330 12.11 2.60 -12.47
CA ASN A 330 10.94 3.23 -13.11
C ASN A 330 9.69 3.19 -12.21
N LEU A 331 9.71 2.38 -11.16
CA LEU A 331 8.64 2.28 -10.18
C LEU A 331 9.26 1.88 -8.83
N VAL A 332 8.84 2.55 -7.77
CA VAL A 332 9.17 2.20 -6.39
C VAL A 332 7.95 1.57 -5.74
N ALA A 333 8.14 0.51 -4.98
CA ALA A 333 7.12 -0.15 -4.20
C ALA A 333 7.58 -0.33 -2.75
N LEU A 334 6.69 -0.14 -1.79
CA LEU A 334 6.98 -0.32 -0.37
C LEU A 334 5.73 -0.62 0.45
N THR A 335 5.93 -1.20 1.63
CA THR A 335 4.87 -1.42 2.61
C THR A 335 4.87 -0.34 3.69
N SER A 336 3.74 0.32 3.85
CA SER A 336 3.42 1.26 4.92
C SER A 336 2.90 0.48 6.12
N VAL A 337 3.69 0.42 7.20
CA VAL A 337 3.32 -0.20 8.47
C VAL A 337 2.97 0.90 9.49
N LYS A 338 1.78 0.83 10.11
CA LYS A 338 1.49 1.66 11.30
C LYS A 338 2.49 1.26 12.42
N ARG A 339 3.35 2.19 12.83
CA ARG A 339 4.23 2.10 14.02
C ARG A 339 5.26 0.93 14.04
N SER A 340 6.03 0.71 12.98
CA SER A 340 7.26 -0.11 12.99
C SER A 340 8.40 0.61 12.27
N LEU A 341 9.67 0.27 12.58
CA LEU A 341 11.01 0.84 12.23
C LEU A 341 11.13 1.83 11.07
N ILE A 342 10.34 1.69 10.02
CA ILE A 342 10.01 2.74 9.06
C ILE A 342 9.61 4.05 9.77
N TYR A 343 8.83 4.07 10.85
CA TYR A 343 8.52 5.32 11.59
C TYR A 343 9.76 6.05 12.16
N LYS A 344 10.91 5.36 12.27
CA LYS A 344 12.22 5.96 12.64
C LYS A 344 13.13 6.23 11.44
N LEU A 345 12.91 5.54 10.32
CA LEU A 345 13.39 5.92 8.98
C LEU A 345 12.56 7.09 8.39
N PHE A 346 11.38 7.33 8.94
CA PHE A 346 10.34 8.24 8.50
C PHE A 346 10.15 9.29 9.59
N ASN A 347 11.07 10.24 9.61
CA ASN A 347 10.55 11.59 9.72
C ASN A 347 9.51 11.71 8.58
N PRO A 348 8.25 12.14 8.81
CA PRO A 348 7.29 12.34 7.73
C PRO A 348 7.90 13.18 6.60
N SER A 349 8.92 13.99 6.88
CA SER A 349 9.67 14.71 5.87
C SER A 349 10.57 13.83 4.97
N LEU A 350 11.19 12.75 5.46
CA LEU A 350 12.31 12.08 4.77
C LEU A 350 11.84 11.12 3.66
N SER A 351 10.92 10.21 3.96
CA SER A 351 10.32 9.34 2.96
C SER A 351 9.52 10.14 1.97
N LYS A 352 8.80 11.18 2.44
CA LYS A 352 8.16 12.12 1.53
C LYS A 352 9.20 12.84 0.63
N LYS A 353 10.39 13.18 1.14
CA LYS A 353 11.50 13.77 0.35
C LYS A 353 12.01 12.83 -0.73
N MET A 354 12.17 11.55 -0.40
CA MET A 354 12.64 10.50 -1.33
C MET A 354 11.64 10.27 -2.47
N LEU A 355 10.35 10.21 -2.15
CA LEU A 355 9.27 10.00 -3.11
C LEU A 355 9.08 11.22 -4.05
N TYR A 356 9.37 12.43 -3.57
CA TYR A 356 9.31 13.64 -4.39
C TYR A 356 10.57 13.84 -5.26
N GLN A 357 11.77 13.58 -4.73
CA GLN A 357 13.02 13.88 -5.44
C GLN A 357 13.32 12.92 -6.60
N SER A 358 12.80 11.69 -6.55
CA SER A 358 13.03 10.72 -7.61
C SER A 358 12.19 10.98 -8.87
N ASN A 359 11.07 11.70 -8.77
CA ASN A 359 10.05 11.80 -9.84
C ASN A 359 9.57 10.43 -10.37
N VAL A 360 9.79 9.35 -9.59
CA VAL A 360 9.41 7.98 -9.93
C VAL A 360 8.07 7.67 -9.26
N PRO A 361 7.11 7.04 -9.97
CA PRO A 361 5.87 6.54 -9.40
C PRO A 361 6.10 5.64 -8.19
N VAL A 362 5.14 5.65 -7.27
CA VAL A 362 5.25 4.94 -5.99
C VAL A 362 4.02 4.09 -5.76
N LEU A 363 4.20 2.79 -5.61
CA LEU A 363 3.16 1.86 -5.18
C LEU A 363 3.29 1.59 -3.68
N LEU A 364 2.30 2.06 -2.92
CA LEU A 364 2.21 1.90 -1.48
C LEU A 364 1.26 0.75 -1.15
N PHE A 365 1.71 -0.16 -0.31
CA PHE A 365 0.90 -1.21 0.29
C PHE A 365 0.67 -0.91 1.77
N GLN A 366 -0.49 -1.26 2.31
CA GLN A 366 -0.68 -1.24 3.75
C GLN A 366 -0.38 -2.63 4.31
N ALA A 367 0.50 -2.70 5.32
CA ALA A 367 0.78 -3.91 6.09
C ALA A 367 -0.48 -4.45 6.75
#